data_AF-A0A1C7NYU1-F1
#
_entry.id   AF-A0A1C7NYU1-F1
#
_cell.length_a   1.000
_cell.length_b   1.000
_cell.length_c   1.000
_cell.angle_alpha   90.00
_cell.angle_beta   90.00
_cell.angle_gamma   90.00
#
_symmetry.space_group_name_H-M   'P 1'
#
loop_
_entity.id
_entity.type
_entity.pdbx_description
1 polymer ?
#
loop_
_entity_poly.entity_id
_entity_poly.type
_entity_poly.pdbx_seq_one_letter_code
_entity_poly.pdbx_strand_id
1 'polypeptide(L)'
;MIKKTGQCWTIADFELRLYCYFTMSSLSYRILPNPDDNTHEVRLIVDGTDWIGEGHLGLDPPDLVSQLTEERRSRLILGRCGCGVLGCDDLVVDIKRTTRSVEWSCLNRKPIVFDTDHFDNQVRTLANDHTWEPVGRTVERRLTEIFSGKITDDGYVYDWSSTRIQPNLVIISVTKEGHQKLLEFSWDGESVVSALRRGGQFLRERFDD
;
A
#
# COMPACT_ATOMS: atom_id res chain seq x y z
N MET A 1 -10.02 -64.36 -35.73
CA MET A 1 -8.71 -63.67 -35.91
C MET A 1 -8.99 -62.19 -36.05
N ILE A 2 -8.38 -61.38 -35.20
CA ILE A 2 -8.85 -60.06 -34.75
C ILE A 2 -8.54 -58.98 -35.81
N LYS A 3 -9.57 -58.18 -36.14
CA LYS A 3 -9.49 -56.94 -36.91
C LYS A 3 -8.67 -55.89 -36.13
N LYS A 4 -7.69 -55.23 -36.76
CA LYS A 4 -7.16 -53.95 -36.29
C LYS A 4 -7.47 -52.88 -37.33
N THR A 5 -8.51 -52.11 -37.05
CA THR A 5 -8.80 -50.82 -37.67
C THR A 5 -7.86 -49.78 -37.06
N GLY A 6 -7.15 -49.05 -37.92
CA GLY A 6 -6.34 -47.91 -37.52
C GLY A 6 -7.20 -46.81 -36.92
N GLN A 7 -6.79 -46.33 -35.75
CA GLN A 7 -7.40 -45.19 -35.10
C GLN A 7 -6.50 -43.98 -35.37
N CYS A 8 -6.98 -43.14 -36.29
CA CYS A 8 -6.47 -41.80 -36.54
C CYS A 8 -6.86 -40.94 -35.33
N TRP A 9 -5.86 -40.44 -34.59
CA TRP A 9 -6.10 -39.49 -33.50
C TRP A 9 -6.40 -38.13 -34.15
N THR A 10 -7.63 -37.65 -34.00
CA THR A 10 -8.03 -36.32 -34.44
C THR A 10 -7.51 -35.26 -33.47
N ILE A 11 -7.27 -34.06 -34.01
CA ILE A 11 -6.74 -32.85 -33.34
C ILE A 11 -7.55 -32.41 -32.10
N ALA A 12 -8.70 -33.04 -31.83
CA ALA A 12 -9.58 -32.72 -30.70
C ALA A 12 -9.06 -33.18 -29.32
N ASP A 13 -8.10 -34.11 -29.25
CA ASP A 13 -7.54 -34.57 -27.96
C ASP A 13 -6.40 -33.68 -27.43
N PHE A 14 -5.95 -32.69 -28.22
CA PHE A 14 -4.92 -31.73 -27.79
C PHE A 14 -5.48 -30.46 -27.14
N GLU A 15 -6.79 -30.21 -27.25
CA GLU A 15 -7.45 -29.02 -26.67
C GLU A 15 -8.01 -29.23 -25.25
N LEU A 16 -7.84 -30.42 -24.65
CA LEU A 16 -8.30 -30.73 -23.29
C LEU A 16 -7.19 -30.70 -22.22
N ARG A 17 -6.00 -30.19 -22.57
CA ARG A 17 -4.91 -29.94 -21.61
C ARG A 17 -4.41 -28.50 -21.73
N LEU A 18 -5.15 -27.53 -21.19
CA LEU A 18 -4.60 -26.26 -20.64
C LEU A 18 -5.63 -25.23 -20.16
N TYR A 19 -6.92 -25.55 -20.09
CA TYR A 19 -7.82 -24.77 -19.23
C TYR A 19 -7.73 -25.32 -17.80
N CYS A 20 -6.56 -25.17 -17.17
CA CYS A 20 -6.59 -24.88 -15.74
C CYS A 20 -7.37 -23.57 -15.63
N TYR A 21 -8.67 -23.67 -15.37
CA TYR A 21 -9.42 -22.56 -14.81
C TYR A 21 -8.70 -22.19 -13.52
N PHE A 22 -7.73 -21.26 -13.61
CA PHE A 22 -7.34 -20.49 -12.45
C PHE A 22 -8.61 -19.74 -12.08
N THR A 23 -9.33 -20.27 -11.09
CA THR A 23 -10.40 -19.55 -10.43
C THR A 23 -9.80 -18.24 -9.98
N MET A 24 -10.24 -17.14 -10.57
CA MET A 24 -9.76 -15.82 -10.21
C MET A 24 -10.21 -15.56 -8.79
N SER A 25 -9.24 -15.25 -7.93
CA SER A 25 -9.51 -14.89 -6.56
C SER A 25 -10.09 -13.48 -6.50
N SER A 26 -10.91 -13.27 -5.49
CA SER A 26 -11.41 -11.97 -5.10
C SER A 26 -10.44 -11.29 -4.14
N LEU A 27 -10.25 -9.99 -4.31
CA LEU A 27 -9.53 -9.14 -3.37
C LEU A 27 -10.49 -8.14 -2.73
N SER A 28 -10.30 -7.88 -1.43
CA SER A 28 -10.87 -6.78 -0.66
C SER A 28 -9.93 -6.45 0.49
N TYR A 29 -10.28 -5.48 1.33
CA TYR A 29 -9.43 -5.07 2.45
C TYR A 29 -10.25 -4.67 3.68
N ARG A 30 -9.56 -4.60 4.82
CA ARG A 30 -10.03 -3.95 6.06
C ARG A 30 -8.92 -3.05 6.56
N ILE A 31 -9.28 -1.93 7.18
CA ILE A 31 -8.33 -1.03 7.82
C ILE A 31 -8.60 -1.08 9.31
N LEU A 32 -7.60 -1.47 10.09
CA LEU A 32 -7.70 -1.62 11.55
C LEU A 32 -6.78 -0.60 12.23
N PRO A 33 -7.20 0.01 13.34
CA PRO A 33 -6.30 0.82 14.15
C PRO A 33 -5.29 -0.07 14.86
N ASN A 34 -4.03 0.37 14.92
CA ASN A 34 -3.02 -0.21 15.78
C ASN A 34 -2.86 0.67 17.04
N PRO A 35 -3.31 0.22 18.22
CA PRO A 35 -3.30 1.03 19.43
C PRO A 35 -1.89 1.27 19.98
N ASP A 36 -0.91 0.43 19.63
CA ASP A 36 0.43 0.48 20.24
C ASP A 36 1.29 1.63 19.70
N ASP A 37 1.06 2.05 18.46
CA ASP A 37 1.88 3.07 17.77
C ASP A 37 1.05 4.17 17.07
N ASN A 38 -0.26 4.22 17.33
CA ASN A 38 -1.20 5.14 16.68
C ASN A 38 -1.14 5.08 15.13
N THR A 39 -0.76 3.95 14.55
CA THR A 39 -0.83 3.67 13.11
C THR A 39 -2.15 2.97 12.76
N HIS A 40 -2.37 2.74 11.47
CA HIS A 40 -3.39 1.81 11.01
C HIS A 40 -2.71 0.68 10.24
N GLU A 41 -3.39 -0.45 10.10
CA GLU A 41 -2.93 -1.55 9.28
C GLU A 41 -3.99 -1.94 8.26
N VAL A 42 -3.57 -2.15 7.02
CA VAL A 42 -4.41 -2.74 5.98
C VAL A 42 -4.31 -4.25 6.05
N ARG A 43 -5.44 -4.92 6.28
CA ARG A 43 -5.60 -6.37 6.20
C ARG A 43 -6.16 -6.75 4.84
N LEU A 44 -5.40 -7.50 4.05
CA LEU A 44 -5.80 -7.94 2.72
C LEU A 44 -6.66 -9.19 2.81
N ILE A 45 -7.89 -9.11 2.32
CA ILE A 45 -8.87 -10.21 2.36
C ILE A 45 -8.94 -10.84 0.98
N VAL A 46 -8.48 -12.08 0.88
CA VAL A 46 -8.49 -12.87 -0.36
C VAL A 46 -9.46 -14.02 -0.21
N ASP A 47 -10.46 -14.09 -1.10
CA ASP A 47 -11.51 -15.12 -1.05
C ASP A 47 -12.17 -15.23 0.33
N GLY A 48 -12.41 -14.08 0.96
CA GLY A 48 -13.03 -13.96 2.28
C GLY A 48 -12.09 -14.24 3.47
N THR A 49 -10.82 -14.56 3.23
CA THR A 49 -9.84 -14.88 4.29
C THR A 49 -8.79 -13.79 4.43
N ASP A 50 -8.43 -13.42 5.66
CA ASP A 50 -7.26 -12.56 5.91
C ASP A 50 -5.99 -13.27 5.43
N TRP A 51 -5.42 -12.74 4.36
CA TRP A 51 -4.27 -13.33 3.71
C TRP A 51 -2.96 -12.97 4.41
N ILE A 52 -2.90 -11.90 5.18
CA ILE A 52 -1.69 -11.59 5.96
C ILE A 52 -1.55 -12.61 7.09
N GLY A 53 -2.67 -12.94 7.74
CA GLY A 53 -2.74 -13.90 8.85
C GLY A 53 -2.18 -13.34 10.17
N GLU A 54 -2.23 -14.15 11.22
CA GLU A 54 -1.92 -13.68 12.59
C GLU A 54 -0.42 -13.44 12.85
N GLY A 55 0.47 -13.97 12.00
CA GLY A 55 1.92 -13.87 12.18
C GLY A 55 2.54 -12.54 11.77
N HIS A 56 1.79 -11.66 11.11
CA HIS A 56 2.28 -10.39 10.58
C HIS A 56 1.27 -9.27 10.82
N LEU A 57 1.79 -8.05 10.96
CA LEU A 57 0.99 -6.82 10.95
C LEU A 57 0.82 -6.35 9.50
N GLY A 58 -0.31 -5.73 9.20
CA GLY A 58 -0.49 -5.03 7.93
C GLY A 58 0.33 -3.74 7.87
N LEU A 59 0.39 -3.18 6.67
CA LEU A 59 1.05 -1.90 6.41
C LEU A 59 0.10 -0.73 6.63
N ASP A 60 0.66 0.44 6.93
CA ASP A 60 -0.10 1.69 6.97
C ASP A 60 -0.70 1.98 5.58
N PRO A 61 -1.94 2.48 5.46
CA PRO A 61 -2.62 2.58 4.17
C PRO A 61 -1.85 3.36 3.09
N PRO A 62 -1.26 4.54 3.36
CA PRO A 62 -0.42 5.25 2.40
C PRO A 62 0.80 4.44 1.93
N ASP A 63 1.46 3.71 2.84
CA ASP A 63 2.63 2.89 2.51
C ASP A 63 2.25 1.74 1.57
N LEU A 64 1.13 1.08 1.81
CA LEU A 64 0.64 0.02 0.92
C LEU A 64 0.20 0.58 -0.44
N VAL A 65 -0.55 1.69 -0.46
CA VAL A 65 -1.03 2.32 -1.69
C VAL A 65 0.14 2.76 -2.58
N SER A 66 1.18 3.35 -1.98
CA SER A 66 2.41 3.72 -2.71
C SER A 66 3.03 2.52 -3.43
N GLN A 67 3.11 1.36 -2.76
CA GLN A 67 3.64 0.13 -3.37
C GLN A 67 2.74 -0.43 -4.46
N LEU A 68 1.43 -0.41 -4.26
CA LEU A 68 0.45 -1.00 -5.20
C LEU A 68 0.26 -0.18 -6.48
N THR A 69 0.56 1.13 -6.42
CA THR A 69 0.41 2.05 -7.56
C THR A 69 1.69 2.24 -8.37
N GLU A 70 2.82 1.71 -7.90
CA GLU A 70 4.10 1.77 -8.61
C GLU A 70 4.13 0.76 -9.78
N GLU A 71 4.03 1.24 -11.02
CA GLU A 71 3.87 0.41 -12.23
C GLU A 71 4.99 -0.62 -12.48
N ARG A 72 6.18 -0.41 -11.92
CA ARG A 72 7.38 -1.21 -12.22
C ARG A 72 7.83 -2.12 -11.09
N ARG A 73 7.01 -2.29 -10.05
CA ARG A 73 7.34 -3.19 -8.95
C ARG A 73 7.20 -4.64 -9.36
N SER A 74 8.25 -5.42 -9.10
CA SER A 74 8.21 -6.88 -9.18
C SER A 74 7.95 -7.54 -7.82
N ARG A 75 8.00 -6.77 -6.72
CA ARG A 75 7.79 -7.25 -5.35
C ARG A 75 6.97 -6.28 -4.51
N LEU A 76 6.12 -6.83 -3.66
CA LEU A 76 5.31 -6.09 -2.70
C LEU A 76 5.56 -6.63 -1.30
N ILE A 77 5.70 -5.73 -0.34
CA ILE A 77 5.59 -6.08 1.07
C ILE A 77 4.10 -5.96 1.40
N LEU A 78 3.50 -7.05 1.88
CA LEU A 78 2.08 -7.11 2.21
C LEU A 78 1.83 -7.16 3.72
N GLY A 79 2.83 -7.59 4.48
CA GLY A 79 2.81 -7.53 5.94
C GLY A 79 4.21 -7.36 6.51
N ARG A 80 4.31 -6.71 7.66
CA ARG A 80 5.54 -6.51 8.43
C ARG A 80 5.55 -7.46 9.63
N CYS A 81 6.72 -7.83 10.13
CA CYS A 81 6.82 -8.61 11.36
C CYS A 81 6.11 -7.90 12.53
N GLY A 82 5.68 -8.68 13.53
CA GLY A 82 5.09 -8.18 14.77
C GLY A 82 5.91 -7.15 15.53
N CYS A 83 7.22 -7.02 15.25
CA CYS A 83 8.04 -5.93 15.80
C CYS A 83 7.75 -4.56 15.18
N GLY A 84 6.98 -4.48 14.10
CA GLY A 84 6.59 -3.25 13.41
C GLY A 84 7.65 -2.66 12.48
N VAL A 85 8.87 -3.22 12.47
CA VAL A 85 10.00 -2.75 11.65
C VAL A 85 9.99 -3.45 10.30
N LEU A 86 9.97 -2.66 9.22
CA LEU A 86 10.17 -3.17 7.85
C LEU A 86 11.58 -3.74 7.68
N GLY A 87 11.67 -4.86 6.97
CA GLY A 87 12.91 -5.61 6.72
C GLY A 87 13.22 -6.67 7.78
N CYS A 88 12.42 -6.76 8.84
CA CYS A 88 12.48 -7.85 9.81
C CYS A 88 11.38 -8.85 9.44
N ASP A 89 11.73 -10.00 8.84
CA ASP A 89 10.79 -11.09 8.50
C ASP A 89 9.45 -10.63 7.89
N ASP A 90 9.51 -9.82 6.82
CA ASP A 90 8.32 -9.30 6.15
C ASP A 90 7.65 -10.37 5.28
N LEU A 91 6.32 -10.30 5.19
CA LEU A 91 5.55 -11.05 4.19
C LEU A 91 5.69 -10.37 2.83
N VAL A 92 6.56 -10.91 1.98
CA VAL A 92 6.83 -10.41 0.64
C VAL A 92 6.23 -11.33 -0.42
N VAL A 93 5.63 -10.73 -1.46
CA VAL A 93 5.21 -11.45 -2.67
C VAL A 93 5.94 -10.92 -3.89
N ASP A 94 6.27 -11.81 -4.81
CA ASP A 94 6.56 -11.47 -6.19
C ASP A 94 5.24 -11.24 -6.93
N ILE A 95 5.17 -10.15 -7.68
CA ILE A 95 4.01 -9.77 -8.49
C ILE A 95 4.32 -9.98 -9.97
N LYS A 96 3.43 -10.71 -10.64
CA LYS A 96 3.44 -10.84 -12.11
C LYS A 96 2.13 -10.31 -12.66
N ARG A 97 2.22 -9.25 -13.44
CA ARG A 97 1.06 -8.56 -14.01
C ARG A 97 1.00 -8.74 -15.52
N THR A 98 -0.21 -8.98 -16.02
CA THR A 98 -0.56 -8.98 -17.44
C THR A 98 -1.76 -8.07 -17.66
N THR A 99 -2.22 -7.96 -18.90
CA THR A 99 -3.44 -7.21 -19.22
C THR A 99 -4.72 -7.85 -18.66
N ARG A 100 -4.69 -9.10 -18.20
CA ARG A 100 -5.87 -9.84 -17.73
C ARG A 100 -5.74 -10.38 -16.30
N SER A 101 -4.53 -10.46 -15.78
CA SER A 101 -4.31 -10.99 -14.45
C SER A 101 -3.20 -10.29 -13.68
N VAL A 102 -3.37 -10.30 -12.37
CA VAL A 102 -2.32 -10.00 -11.38
C VAL A 102 -2.09 -11.26 -10.56
N GLU A 103 -0.90 -11.83 -10.63
CA GLU A 103 -0.51 -13.00 -9.84
C GLU A 103 0.39 -12.56 -8.68
N TRP A 104 0.05 -13.00 -7.48
CA TRP A 104 0.91 -12.93 -6.30
C TRP A 104 1.47 -14.31 -6.01
N SER A 105 2.77 -14.39 -5.80
CA SER A 105 3.47 -15.61 -5.45
C SER A 105 4.49 -15.35 -4.34
N CYS A 106 4.62 -16.29 -3.40
CA CYS A 106 5.67 -16.24 -2.40
C CYS A 106 6.08 -17.66 -2.00
N LEU A 107 7.23 -17.78 -1.33
CA LEU A 107 7.64 -19.04 -0.74
C LEU A 107 6.56 -19.54 0.24
N ASN A 108 6.27 -20.83 0.16
CA ASN A 108 5.37 -21.56 1.06
C ASN A 108 3.86 -21.21 0.96
N ARG A 109 3.42 -20.50 -0.07
CA ARG A 109 1.98 -20.29 -0.32
C ARG A 109 1.62 -20.62 -1.76
N LYS A 110 0.39 -21.06 -1.97
CA LYS A 110 -0.15 -21.25 -3.32
C LYS A 110 -0.25 -19.87 -4.01
N PRO A 111 0.19 -19.74 -5.27
CA PRO A 111 -0.02 -18.51 -6.03
C PRO A 111 -1.50 -18.16 -6.11
N ILE A 112 -1.77 -16.87 -6.08
CA ILE A 112 -3.11 -16.31 -6.15
C ILE A 112 -3.18 -15.41 -7.38
N VAL A 113 -4.25 -15.56 -8.15
CA VAL A 113 -4.43 -14.85 -9.41
C VAL A 113 -5.72 -14.04 -9.32
N PHE A 114 -5.61 -12.73 -9.51
CA PHE A 114 -6.73 -11.80 -9.56
C PHE A 114 -7.00 -11.40 -11.00
N ASP A 115 -8.24 -10.99 -11.26
CA ASP A 115 -8.56 -10.21 -12.46
C ASP A 115 -7.95 -8.82 -12.36
N THR A 116 -7.37 -8.33 -13.45
CA THR A 116 -6.69 -7.03 -13.47
C THR A 116 -7.64 -5.88 -13.17
N ASP A 117 -8.84 -5.87 -13.75
CA ASP A 117 -9.80 -4.77 -13.56
C ASP A 117 -10.36 -4.79 -12.14
N HIS A 118 -10.67 -5.98 -11.60
CA HIS A 118 -11.07 -6.13 -10.21
C HIS A 118 -9.97 -5.64 -9.26
N PHE A 119 -8.73 -6.09 -9.47
CA PHE A 119 -7.59 -5.71 -8.65
C PHE A 119 -7.39 -4.19 -8.65
N ASP A 120 -7.36 -3.56 -9.83
CA ASP A 120 -7.17 -2.11 -9.97
C ASP A 120 -8.30 -1.32 -9.33
N ASN A 121 -9.54 -1.83 -9.43
CA ASN A 121 -10.66 -1.21 -8.75
C ASN A 121 -10.50 -1.28 -7.22
N GLN A 122 -10.01 -2.39 -6.66
CA GLN A 122 -9.74 -2.50 -5.22
C GLN A 122 -8.59 -1.58 -4.77
N VAL A 123 -7.51 -1.50 -5.54
CA VAL A 123 -6.40 -0.57 -5.27
C VAL A 123 -6.89 0.87 -5.29
N ARG A 124 -7.69 1.25 -6.29
CA ARG A 124 -8.30 2.59 -6.39
C ARG A 124 -9.25 2.85 -5.22
N THR A 125 -10.05 1.87 -4.83
CA THR A 125 -10.97 2.01 -3.69
C THR A 125 -10.18 2.25 -2.42
N LEU A 126 -9.15 1.45 -2.14
CA LEU A 126 -8.25 1.64 -1.00
C LEU A 126 -7.57 3.02 -1.00
N ALA A 127 -7.07 3.45 -2.16
CA ALA A 127 -6.37 4.73 -2.30
C ALA A 127 -7.26 5.96 -2.03
N ASN A 128 -8.58 5.83 -2.20
CA ASN A 128 -9.55 6.90 -1.97
C ASN A 128 -10.35 6.72 -0.66
N ASP A 129 -10.09 5.64 0.08
CA ASP A 129 -10.75 5.39 1.35
C ASP A 129 -10.03 6.17 2.45
N HIS A 130 -10.68 7.25 2.89
CA HIS A 130 -10.24 8.09 4.00
C HIS A 130 -11.17 7.96 5.22
N THR A 131 -12.07 6.97 5.22
CA THR A 131 -13.10 6.82 6.28
C THR A 131 -12.50 6.40 7.62
N TRP A 132 -11.29 5.86 7.60
CA TRP A 132 -10.51 5.44 8.77
C TRP A 132 -9.68 6.57 9.38
N GLU A 133 -9.53 7.72 8.71
CA GLU A 133 -8.64 8.78 9.18
C GLU A 133 -9.23 9.52 10.39
N PRO A 134 -8.60 9.47 11.58
CA PRO A 134 -8.85 10.48 12.60
C PRO A 134 -8.33 11.85 12.12
N VAL A 135 -8.74 12.93 12.80
CA VAL A 135 -8.39 14.32 12.44
C VAL A 135 -6.90 14.49 12.16
N GLY A 136 -6.02 13.94 13.00
CA GLY A 136 -4.58 14.01 12.82
C GLY A 136 -4.11 13.38 11.50
N ARG A 137 -4.65 12.21 11.12
CA ARG A 137 -4.32 11.54 9.85
C ARG A 137 -4.81 12.32 8.65
N THR A 138 -5.98 12.94 8.74
CA THR A 138 -6.45 13.88 7.72
C THR A 138 -5.52 15.09 7.58
N VAL A 139 -5.02 15.63 8.70
CA VAL A 139 -4.02 16.71 8.68
C VAL A 139 -2.74 16.27 7.98
N GLU A 140 -2.18 15.11 8.35
CA GLU A 140 -0.95 14.58 7.76
C GLU A 140 -1.10 14.44 6.23
N ARG A 141 -2.16 13.79 5.73
CA ARG A 141 -2.40 13.64 4.29
C ARG A 141 -2.53 14.98 3.57
N ARG A 142 -3.30 15.92 4.13
CA ARG A 142 -3.54 17.22 3.50
C ARG A 142 -2.28 18.10 3.51
N LEU A 143 -1.39 17.92 4.49
CA LEU A 143 -0.08 18.56 4.47
C LEU A 143 0.85 17.90 3.44
N THR A 144 0.84 16.58 3.28
CA THR A 144 1.55 15.92 2.17
C THR A 144 1.15 16.52 0.82
N GLU A 145 -0.15 16.74 0.57
CA GLU A 145 -0.63 17.37 -0.68
C GLU A 145 -0.05 18.80 -0.89
N ILE A 146 0.18 19.56 0.19
CA ILE A 146 0.69 20.94 0.13
C ILE A 146 2.22 20.99 -0.01
N PHE A 147 2.92 20.11 0.71
CA PHE A 147 4.38 20.14 0.83
C PHE A 147 5.08 19.19 -0.16
N SER A 148 4.36 18.27 -0.82
CA SER A 148 4.97 17.36 -1.79
C SER A 148 5.69 18.13 -2.90
N GLY A 149 6.95 17.76 -3.13
CA GLY A 149 7.83 18.42 -4.10
C GLY A 149 8.42 19.76 -3.64
N LYS A 150 8.10 20.23 -2.43
CA LYS A 150 8.66 21.47 -1.88
C LYS A 150 10.06 21.25 -1.31
N ILE A 151 10.89 22.28 -1.45
CA ILE A 151 12.29 22.29 -1.06
C ILE A 151 12.52 23.52 -0.19
N THR A 152 13.26 23.36 0.91
CA THR A 152 13.69 24.46 1.77
C THR A 152 14.83 25.25 1.11
N ASP A 153 15.06 26.49 1.55
CA ASP A 153 16.12 27.37 1.01
C ASP A 153 17.53 26.75 1.13
N ASP A 154 17.74 25.84 2.09
CA ASP A 154 18.99 25.10 2.29
C ASP A 154 19.03 23.73 1.56
N GLY A 155 18.04 23.47 0.70
CA GLY A 155 17.99 22.35 -0.23
C GLY A 155 17.49 21.03 0.35
N TYR A 156 16.74 21.04 1.46
CA TYR A 156 16.09 19.85 1.98
C TYR A 156 14.73 19.65 1.33
N VAL A 157 14.44 18.43 0.90
CA VAL A 157 13.17 18.07 0.25
C VAL A 157 12.19 17.59 1.32
N TYR A 158 10.93 17.97 1.21
CA TYR A 158 9.86 17.40 2.04
C TYR A 158 9.82 15.88 1.93
N ASP A 159 9.67 15.22 3.07
CA ASP A 159 9.61 13.76 3.20
C ASP A 159 8.25 13.31 3.76
N TRP A 160 7.95 13.66 5.02
CA TRP A 160 6.67 13.33 5.64
C TRP A 160 6.24 14.36 6.67
N SER A 161 4.98 14.29 7.10
CA SER A 161 4.43 15.08 8.20
C SER A 161 3.74 14.19 9.22
N SER A 162 3.88 14.50 10.52
CA SER A 162 3.19 13.77 11.57
C SER A 162 2.58 14.66 12.67
N THR A 163 1.37 14.30 13.11
CA THR A 163 0.70 14.85 14.30
C THR A 163 0.73 13.90 15.50
N ARG A 164 1.37 12.75 15.37
CA ARG A 164 1.26 11.63 16.33
C ARG A 164 2.37 11.61 17.38
N ILE A 165 3.44 12.36 17.15
CA ILE A 165 4.62 12.37 18.01
C ILE A 165 4.35 13.17 19.28
N GLN A 166 3.67 14.31 19.18
CA GLN A 166 3.35 15.16 20.33
C GLN A 166 1.99 15.85 20.14
N PRO A 167 1.16 15.96 21.21
CA PRO A 167 -0.10 16.71 21.15
C PRO A 167 0.13 18.16 20.70
N ASN A 168 -0.82 18.69 19.91
CA ASN A 168 -0.84 20.08 19.47
C ASN A 168 0.38 20.53 18.66
N LEU A 169 1.20 19.59 18.18
CA LEU A 169 2.29 19.84 17.23
C LEU A 169 2.08 19.07 15.94
N VAL A 170 2.55 19.68 14.86
CA VAL A 170 2.82 19.03 13.60
C VAL A 170 4.32 19.02 13.41
N ILE A 171 4.88 17.86 13.13
CA ILE A 171 6.28 17.66 12.76
C ILE A 171 6.35 17.47 11.24
N ILE A 172 7.25 18.19 10.58
CA ILE A 172 7.59 18.06 9.18
C ILE A 172 9.02 17.50 9.10
N SER A 173 9.17 16.33 8.49
CA SER A 173 10.47 15.79 8.09
C SER A 173 10.86 16.35 6.74
N VAL A 174 12.10 16.82 6.66
CA VAL A 174 12.76 17.16 5.40
C VAL A 174 14.10 16.44 5.33
N THR A 175 14.50 16.00 4.14
CA THR A 175 15.71 15.19 3.94
C THR A 175 16.62 15.75 2.85
N LYS A 176 17.93 15.60 3.04
CA LYS A 176 18.96 15.96 2.07
C LYS A 176 20.16 15.04 2.24
N GLU A 177 20.57 14.34 1.19
CA GLU A 177 21.77 13.49 1.19
C GLU A 177 21.83 12.53 2.40
N GLY A 178 20.72 11.87 2.71
CA GLY A 178 20.60 10.94 3.84
C GLY A 178 20.51 11.60 5.23
N HIS A 179 20.58 12.93 5.33
CA HIS A 179 20.39 13.67 6.58
C HIS A 179 18.93 14.12 6.71
N GLN A 180 18.32 13.84 7.86
CA GLN A 180 16.98 14.29 8.20
C GLN A 180 17.03 15.51 9.13
N LYS A 181 16.12 16.45 8.89
CA LYS A 181 15.78 17.53 9.83
C LYS A 181 14.29 17.47 10.15
N LEU A 182 13.97 17.70 11.41
CA LEU A 182 12.60 17.84 11.88
C LEU A 182 12.31 19.31 12.12
N LEU A 183 11.26 19.81 11.48
CA LEU A 183 10.72 21.13 11.72
C LEU A 183 9.34 20.99 12.35
N GLU A 184 8.92 21.99 13.12
CA GLU A 184 7.64 21.89 13.84
C GLU A 184 6.85 23.20 13.83
N PHE A 185 5.53 23.04 13.93
CA PHE A 185 4.63 24.15 14.22
C PHE A 185 3.44 23.67 15.07
N SER A 186 2.89 24.59 15.86
CA SER A 186 1.73 24.31 16.71
C SER A 186 0.40 24.38 15.97
N TRP A 187 -0.55 23.57 16.42
CA TRP A 187 -1.96 23.59 16.01
C TRP A 187 -2.88 23.28 17.19
N ASP A 188 -4.20 23.35 17.00
CA ASP A 188 -5.17 23.17 18.09
C ASP A 188 -5.45 21.71 18.47
N GLY A 189 -4.97 20.73 17.69
CA GLY A 189 -5.18 19.31 17.95
C GLY A 189 -6.55 18.78 17.55
N GLU A 190 -7.44 19.64 17.07
CA GLU A 190 -8.87 19.33 16.87
C GLU A 190 -9.36 19.63 15.46
N SER A 191 -8.76 20.62 14.78
CA SER A 191 -9.26 21.13 13.52
C SER A 191 -8.24 21.02 12.40
N VAL A 192 -8.67 20.35 11.32
CA VAL A 192 -7.91 20.30 10.06
C VAL A 192 -7.62 21.71 9.54
N VAL A 193 -8.59 22.63 9.63
CA VAL A 193 -8.45 24.02 9.15
C VAL A 193 -7.35 24.77 9.89
N SER A 194 -7.22 24.54 11.20
CA SER A 194 -6.21 25.19 12.03
C SER A 194 -4.81 24.76 11.63
N ALA A 195 -4.60 23.45 11.47
CA ALA A 195 -3.33 22.91 11.00
C ALA A 195 -2.98 23.38 9.58
N LEU A 196 -3.92 23.36 8.64
CA LEU A 196 -3.65 23.78 7.26
C LEU A 196 -3.38 25.29 7.14
N ARG A 197 -4.06 26.12 7.92
CA ARG A 197 -3.78 27.56 7.98
C ARG A 197 -2.36 27.81 8.48
N ARG A 198 -1.94 27.15 9.57
CA ARG A 198 -0.57 27.29 10.07
C ARG A 198 0.45 26.69 9.11
N GLY A 199 0.18 25.52 8.55
CA GLY A 199 1.03 24.86 7.56
C GLY A 199 1.27 25.74 6.32
N GLY A 200 0.23 26.42 5.81
CA GLY A 200 0.39 27.36 4.70
C GLY A 200 1.22 28.60 5.04
N GLN A 201 1.18 29.08 6.29
CA GLN A 201 2.11 30.13 6.75
C GLN A 201 3.53 29.59 6.87
N PHE A 202 3.67 28.41 7.46
CA PHE A 202 4.95 27.74 7.66
C PHE A 202 5.67 27.44 6.34
N LEU A 203 4.93 27.06 5.29
CA LEU A 203 5.46 26.86 3.95
C LEU A 203 6.17 28.13 3.44
N ARG A 204 5.50 29.30 3.50
CA ARG A 204 6.09 30.58 3.08
C ARG A 204 7.26 31.05 3.95
N GLU A 205 7.38 30.55 5.18
CA GLU A 205 8.46 30.91 6.10
C GLU A 205 9.73 30.09 5.85
N ARG A 206 9.62 28.89 5.25
CA ARG A 206 10.69 27.87 5.29
C ARG A 206 10.97 27.15 3.96
N PHE A 207 10.10 27.30 2.96
CA PHE A 207 10.20 26.62 1.68
C PHE A 207 10.18 27.63 0.54
N ASP A 208 11.01 27.34 -0.46
CA ASP A 208 10.97 28.04 -1.75
C ASP A 208 9.75 27.59 -2.55
N ASP A 209 9.19 28.51 -3.35
CA ASP A 209 8.00 28.27 -4.17
C ASP A 209 8.27 27.43 -5.42
#